data_AF-A0A7W3IVV9-F1
#
_entry.id   AF-A0A7W3IVV9-F1
#
_cell.length_a   1.000
_cell.length_b   1.000
_cell.length_c   1.000
_cell.angle_alpha   90.00
_cell.angle_beta   90.00
_cell.angle_gamma   90.00
#
_symmetry.space_group_name_H-M   'P 1'
#
loop_
_entity.id
_entity.type
_entity.pdbx_description
1 polymer ?
#
loop_
_entity_poly.entity_id
_entity_poly.type
_entity_poly.pdbx_seq_one_letter_code
_entity_poly.pdbx_strand_id
1 'polypeptide(L)'
;MVSATAERMRPQLQLTRLGAVAGVLAAGLCGAAVASYPPDAGPDLVFPLLALAAAVVLLAVCVLQLALWSRVFDVWNHDRDYTDTRTVRVSWWTHWLSYPVLLAGLYLCIEASALGGFSELPGFCLGLAALAMLVAQTTSAVQYLREDGPPGTVPTHVRRLLAWVRSQR
;
A
#
# COMPACT_ATOMS: atom_id res chain seq x y z
N MET A 1 4.12 -10.17 -28.65
CA MET A 1 5.21 -10.69 -27.81
C MET A 1 5.29 -9.80 -26.58
N VAL A 2 5.52 -10.37 -25.40
CA VAL A 2 5.72 -9.57 -24.17
C VAL A 2 7.20 -9.21 -24.12
N SER A 3 7.54 -7.95 -23.85
CA SER A 3 8.94 -7.53 -23.75
C SER A 3 9.62 -8.18 -22.55
N ALA A 4 10.94 -8.34 -22.62
CA ALA A 4 11.74 -8.86 -21.50
C ALA A 4 11.58 -8.01 -20.22
N THR A 5 11.31 -6.70 -20.37
CA THR A 5 11.01 -5.81 -19.24
C THR A 5 9.65 -6.11 -18.61
N ALA A 6 8.61 -6.28 -19.43
CA ALA A 6 7.27 -6.62 -18.94
C ALA A 6 7.26 -8.00 -18.23
N GLU A 7 8.02 -8.99 -18.72
CA GLU A 7 8.12 -10.28 -18.01
C GLU A 7 8.75 -10.13 -16.61
N ARG A 8 9.84 -9.35 -16.50
CA ARG A 8 10.51 -9.09 -15.22
C ARG A 8 9.65 -8.32 -14.22
N MET A 9 8.74 -7.47 -14.70
CA MET A 9 7.94 -6.56 -13.87
C MET A 9 6.53 -7.10 -13.54
N ARG A 10 6.13 -8.22 -14.13
CA ARG A 10 4.83 -8.85 -13.90
C ARG A 10 4.56 -9.18 -12.41
N PRO A 11 5.53 -9.71 -11.63
CA PRO A 11 5.30 -9.98 -10.20
C PRO A 11 4.96 -8.72 -9.41
N GLN A 12 5.56 -7.57 -9.75
CA GLN A 12 5.35 -6.29 -9.08
C GLN A 12 3.91 -5.83 -9.32
N LEU A 13 3.43 -5.91 -10.56
CA LEU A 13 2.02 -5.62 -10.87
C LEU A 13 1.06 -6.54 -10.10
N GLN A 14 1.38 -7.82 -9.96
CA GLN A 14 0.58 -8.77 -9.17
C GLN A 14 0.56 -8.41 -7.68
N LEU A 15 1.70 -8.03 -7.10
CA LEU A 15 1.78 -7.53 -5.73
C LEU A 15 0.96 -6.25 -5.55
N THR A 16 1.00 -5.31 -6.51
CA THR A 16 0.19 -4.09 -6.46
C THR A 16 -1.31 -4.39 -6.51
N ARG A 17 -1.73 -5.40 -7.30
CA ARG A 17 -3.12 -5.89 -7.31
C ARG A 17 -3.53 -6.48 -5.96
N LEU A 18 -2.69 -7.33 -5.38
CA LEU A 18 -2.92 -7.91 -4.05
C LEU A 18 -3.07 -6.79 -3.01
N GLY A 19 -2.22 -5.77 -3.06
CA GLY A 19 -2.32 -4.66 -2.12
C GLY A 19 -3.56 -3.80 -2.32
N ALA A 20 -4.05 -3.63 -3.55
CA ALA A 20 -5.34 -2.98 -3.80
C ALA A 20 -6.51 -3.79 -3.21
N VAL A 21 -6.51 -5.11 -3.37
CA VAL A 21 -7.51 -6.00 -2.74
C VAL A 21 -7.44 -5.92 -1.21
N ALA A 22 -6.24 -5.95 -0.63
CA ALA A 22 -6.06 -5.77 0.80
C ALA A 22 -6.54 -4.40 1.29
N GLY A 23 -6.36 -3.33 0.48
CA GLY A 23 -6.91 -2.01 0.77
C GLY A 23 -8.44 -1.98 0.78
N VAL A 24 -9.10 -2.70 -0.14
CA VAL A 24 -10.56 -2.85 -0.15
C VAL A 24 -11.03 -3.59 1.10
N LEU A 25 -10.34 -4.68 1.47
CA LEU A 25 -10.63 -5.43 2.70
C LEU A 25 -10.47 -4.55 3.95
N ALA A 26 -9.39 -3.76 4.03
CA ALA A 26 -9.17 -2.84 5.15
C ALA A 26 -10.30 -1.81 5.28
N ALA A 27 -10.66 -1.14 4.18
CA ALA A 27 -11.75 -0.17 4.19
C ALA A 27 -13.10 -0.81 4.53
N GLY A 28 -13.37 -2.01 4.00
CA GLY A 28 -14.57 -2.79 4.30
C GLY A 28 -14.67 -3.20 5.77
N LEU A 29 -13.56 -3.66 6.36
CA LEU A 29 -13.49 -4.03 7.78
C LEU A 29 -13.66 -2.81 8.70
N CYS A 30 -13.03 -1.68 8.39
CA CYS A 30 -13.27 -0.43 9.12
C CYS A 30 -14.75 0.01 8.99
N GLY A 31 -15.34 -0.11 7.80
CA GLY A 31 -16.76 0.20 7.58
C GLY A 31 -17.70 -0.71 8.38
N ALA A 32 -17.40 -2.01 8.43
CA ALA A 32 -18.14 -2.98 9.23
C ALA A 32 -18.02 -2.69 10.73
N ALA A 33 -16.82 -2.31 11.20
CA ALA A 33 -16.63 -1.88 12.59
C ALA A 33 -17.48 -0.66 12.91
N VAL A 34 -17.40 0.42 12.12
CA VAL A 34 -18.21 1.63 12.29
C VAL A 34 -19.72 1.32 12.28
N ALA A 35 -20.18 0.47 11.36
CA ALA A 35 -21.58 0.07 11.27
C ALA A 35 -22.07 -0.78 12.47
N SER A 36 -21.15 -1.36 13.24
CA SER A 36 -21.45 -2.18 14.41
C SER A 36 -21.57 -1.35 15.71
N TYR A 37 -21.18 -0.07 15.69
CA TYR A 37 -21.40 0.83 16.82
C TYR A 37 -22.87 1.25 16.90
N PRO A 38 -23.40 1.46 18.11
CA PRO A 38 -24.76 1.96 18.26
C PRO A 38 -24.87 3.41 17.76
N PRO A 39 -26.05 3.86 17.26
CA PRO A 39 -26.21 5.19 16.64
C PRO A 39 -25.90 6.37 17.57
N ASP A 40 -25.99 6.15 18.89
CA ASP A 40 -25.76 7.11 19.96
C ASP A 40 -24.35 6.99 20.59
N ALA A 41 -23.45 6.22 19.98
CA ALA A 41 -22.06 6.04 20.43
C ALA A 41 -21.25 7.36 20.56
N GLY A 42 -21.73 8.45 19.94
CA GLY A 42 -21.23 9.79 20.22
C GLY A 42 -19.70 9.92 20.04
N PRO A 43 -18.95 10.40 21.05
CA PRO A 43 -17.50 10.57 20.96
C PRO A 43 -16.70 9.29 20.67
N ASP A 44 -17.24 8.10 20.99
CA ASP A 44 -16.52 6.84 20.82
C ASP A 44 -16.34 6.45 19.34
N LEU A 45 -17.11 7.08 18.44
CA LEU A 45 -16.99 6.91 16.98
C LEU A 45 -15.84 7.67 16.35
N VAL A 46 -15.20 8.60 17.06
CA VAL A 46 -14.15 9.46 16.48
C VAL A 46 -12.98 8.62 15.95
N PHE A 47 -12.45 7.70 16.75
CA PHE A 47 -11.32 6.85 16.33
C PHE A 47 -11.69 5.87 15.20
N PRO A 48 -12.82 5.12 15.27
CA PRO A 48 -13.28 4.27 14.16
C PRO A 48 -13.46 5.04 12.83
N LEU A 49 -14.05 6.24 12.87
CA LEU A 49 -14.26 7.06 11.68
C LEU A 49 -12.95 7.56 11.08
N LEU A 50 -12.01 7.98 11.93
CA LEU A 50 -10.67 8.38 11.47
C LEU A 50 -9.88 7.18 10.92
N ALA A 51 -10.01 5.99 11.53
CA ALA A 51 -9.41 4.75 11.03
C ALA A 51 -9.98 4.38 9.64
N LEU A 52 -11.30 4.51 9.46
CA LEU A 52 -11.94 4.33 8.16
C LEU A 52 -11.42 5.34 7.13
N ALA A 53 -11.31 6.63 7.49
CA ALA A 53 -10.76 7.64 6.61
C ALA A 53 -9.32 7.31 6.19
N ALA A 54 -8.47 6.89 7.13
CA ALA A 54 -7.11 6.45 6.83
C ALA A 54 -7.06 5.23 5.91
N ALA A 55 -7.94 4.24 6.12
CA ALA A 55 -8.06 3.07 5.25
C ALA A 55 -8.51 3.44 3.83
N VAL A 56 -9.45 4.38 3.69
CA VAL A 56 -9.89 4.90 2.38
C VAL A 56 -8.78 5.64 1.66
N VAL A 57 -8.01 6.49 2.36
CA VAL A 57 -6.85 7.17 1.78
C VAL A 57 -5.79 6.16 1.34
N LEU A 58 -5.52 5.13 2.15
CA LEU A 58 -4.58 4.07 1.79
C LEU A 58 -5.07 3.25 0.57
N LEU A 59 -6.36 2.95 0.49
CA LEU A 59 -6.97 2.32 -0.69
C LEU A 59 -6.79 3.20 -1.93
N ALA A 60 -7.03 4.51 -1.83
CA ALA A 60 -6.81 5.43 -2.94
C ALA A 60 -5.36 5.43 -3.41
N VAL A 61 -4.40 5.41 -2.48
CA VAL A 61 -2.96 5.25 -2.80
C VAL A 61 -2.71 3.93 -3.52
N CYS A 62 -3.26 2.81 -3.04
CA CYS A 62 -3.07 1.49 -3.65
C CYS A 62 -3.67 1.40 -5.06
N VAL A 63 -4.86 1.96 -5.28
CA VAL A 63 -5.51 2.02 -6.59
C VAL A 63 -4.72 2.91 -7.54
N LEU A 64 -4.22 4.04 -7.07
CA LEU A 64 -3.38 4.92 -7.87
C LEU A 64 -2.08 4.21 -8.29
N GLN A 65 -1.37 3.55 -7.37
CA GLN A 65 -0.18 2.76 -7.71
C GLN A 65 -0.52 1.67 -8.74
N LEU A 66 -1.63 0.96 -8.57
CA LEU A 66 -2.07 -0.06 -9.53
C LEU A 66 -2.36 0.52 -10.92
N ALA A 67 -3.01 1.68 -10.98
CA ALA A 67 -3.29 2.37 -12.24
C ALA A 67 -2.00 2.81 -12.95
N LEU A 68 -1.04 3.36 -12.19
CA LEU A 68 0.25 3.76 -12.71
C LEU A 68 1.05 2.54 -13.21
N TRP A 69 1.12 1.45 -12.43
CA TRP A 69 1.76 0.21 -12.86
C TRP A 69 1.11 -0.42 -14.09
N SER A 70 -0.22 -0.46 -14.15
CA SER A 70 -0.93 -1.03 -15.30
C SER A 70 -0.62 -0.24 -16.57
N ARG A 71 -0.65 1.09 -16.48
CA ARG A 71 -0.31 1.98 -17.61
C ARG A 71 1.12 1.75 -18.09
N VAL A 72 2.09 1.66 -17.18
CA VAL A 72 3.50 1.46 -17.56
C VAL A 72 3.72 0.05 -18.12
N PHE A 73 3.08 -0.96 -17.53
CA PHE A 73 3.13 -2.34 -18.01
C PHE A 73 2.61 -2.47 -19.44
N ASP A 74 1.53 -1.76 -19.78
CA ASP A 74 1.01 -1.70 -21.15
C ASP A 74 2.01 -1.07 -22.12
N VAL A 75 2.74 -0.02 -21.73
CA VAL A 75 3.78 0.57 -22.56
C VAL A 75 4.92 -0.42 -22.81
N TRP A 76 5.40 -1.09 -21.75
CA TRP A 76 6.45 -2.09 -21.87
C TRP A 76 6.01 -3.30 -22.71
N ASN A 77 4.73 -3.71 -22.66
CA ASN A 77 4.22 -4.81 -23.51
C ASN A 77 4.31 -4.49 -25.01
N HIS A 78 4.38 -3.22 -25.38
CA HIS A 78 4.49 -2.79 -26.78
C HIS A 78 5.93 -2.42 -27.19
N ASP A 79 6.94 -2.85 -26.43
CA ASP A 79 8.38 -2.61 -26.68
C ASP A 79 8.71 -1.12 -26.89
N ARG A 80 8.04 -0.25 -26.13
CA ARG A 80 8.31 1.20 -26.12
C ARG A 80 9.12 1.56 -24.89
N ASP A 81 10.17 2.35 -25.09
CA ASP A 81 10.91 2.97 -23.99
C ASP A 81 9.99 3.92 -23.21
N TYR A 82 9.94 3.73 -21.90
CA TYR A 82 9.10 4.53 -21.01
C TYR A 82 9.89 5.69 -20.42
N THR A 83 9.61 6.92 -20.86
CA THR A 83 10.35 8.13 -20.44
C THR A 83 9.51 9.14 -19.65
N ASP A 84 8.29 8.78 -19.23
CA ASP A 84 7.41 9.71 -18.50
C ASP A 84 7.80 9.86 -17.02
N THR A 85 8.64 10.86 -16.79
CA THR A 85 9.13 11.30 -15.47
C THR A 85 8.03 11.78 -14.54
N ARG A 86 6.89 12.28 -15.05
CA ARG A 86 5.80 12.79 -14.21
C ARG A 86 5.11 11.63 -13.48
N THR A 87 4.82 10.56 -14.20
CA THR A 87 4.21 9.36 -13.62
C THR A 87 5.10 8.69 -12.57
N VAL A 88 6.41 8.62 -12.82
CA VAL A 88 7.39 8.13 -11.83
C VAL A 88 7.37 9.02 -10.57
N ARG A 89 7.35 10.35 -10.74
CA ARG A 89 7.30 11.29 -9.62
C ARG A 89 6.00 11.17 -8.81
N VAL A 90 4.85 10.98 -9.45
CA VAL A 90 3.57 10.76 -8.74
C VAL A 90 3.61 9.45 -7.96
N SER A 91 4.11 8.37 -8.57
CA SER A 91 4.29 7.08 -7.90
C SER A 91 5.25 7.18 -6.70
N TRP A 92 6.29 8.01 -6.80
CA TRP A 92 7.22 8.29 -5.70
C TRP A 92 6.57 9.07 -4.55
N TRP A 93 5.81 10.13 -4.84
CA TRP A 93 5.14 10.91 -3.79
C TRP A 93 4.05 10.11 -3.08
N THR A 94 3.30 9.31 -3.83
CA THR A 94 2.26 8.43 -3.26
C THR A 94 2.86 7.33 -2.39
N HIS A 95 4.03 6.81 -2.77
CA HIS A 95 4.83 5.95 -1.91
C HIS A 95 5.19 6.61 -0.57
N TRP A 96 5.72 7.83 -0.61
CA TRP A 96 6.06 8.58 0.61
C TRP A 96 4.83 8.87 1.48
N LEU A 97 3.72 9.28 0.87
CA LEU A 97 2.47 9.56 1.56
C LEU A 97 1.91 8.32 2.27
N SER A 98 2.17 7.12 1.75
CA SER A 98 1.65 5.89 2.33
C SER A 98 2.15 5.58 3.74
N TYR A 99 3.35 6.03 4.11
CA TYR A 99 3.93 5.79 5.43
C TYR A 99 3.18 6.51 6.57
N PRO A 100 3.03 7.85 6.55
CA PRO A 100 2.28 8.54 7.59
C PRO A 100 0.81 8.11 7.62
N VAL A 101 0.20 7.82 6.45
CA VAL A 101 -1.17 7.31 6.38
C VAL A 101 -1.30 5.94 7.06
N LEU A 102 -0.37 5.02 6.81
CA LEU A 102 -0.34 3.72 7.46
C LEU A 102 -0.14 3.88 8.98
N LEU A 103 0.86 4.64 9.41
CA LEU A 103 1.15 4.83 10.83
C LEU A 103 -0.04 5.43 11.59
N ALA A 104 -0.67 6.46 11.02
CA ALA A 104 -1.88 7.04 11.58
C ALA A 104 -3.02 6.00 11.60
N GLY A 105 -3.24 5.28 10.51
CA GLY A 105 -4.27 4.24 10.43
C GLY A 105 -4.10 3.13 11.46
N LEU A 106 -2.87 2.63 11.65
CA LEU A 106 -2.56 1.60 12.66
C LEU A 106 -2.82 2.11 14.07
N TYR A 107 -2.35 3.32 14.40
CA TYR A 107 -2.62 3.94 15.69
C TYR A 107 -4.13 4.07 15.94
N LEU A 108 -4.87 4.61 14.97
CA LEU A 108 -6.32 4.81 15.07
C LEU A 108 -7.07 3.48 15.21
N CYS A 109 -6.65 2.42 14.51
CA CYS A 109 -7.23 1.09 14.66
C CYS A 109 -6.98 0.52 16.06
N ILE A 110 -5.79 0.71 16.63
CA ILE A 110 -5.46 0.24 17.98
C ILE A 110 -6.29 0.97 19.03
N GLU A 111 -6.34 2.30 18.97
CA GLU A 111 -7.15 3.12 19.89
C GLU A 111 -8.64 2.76 19.79
N ALA A 112 -9.16 2.68 18.56
CA ALA A 112 -10.55 2.28 18.33
C ALA A 112 -10.85 0.85 18.82
N SER A 113 -9.91 -0.08 18.67
CA SER A 113 -10.05 -1.45 19.16
C SER A 113 -10.02 -1.53 20.69
N ALA A 114 -9.20 -0.69 21.33
CA ALA A 114 -9.14 -0.60 22.78
C ALA A 114 -10.45 -0.06 23.36
N LEU A 115 -11.06 0.94 22.71
CA LEU A 115 -12.35 1.51 23.10
C LEU A 115 -13.52 0.55 22.84
N GLY A 116 -13.53 -0.10 21.67
CA GLY A 116 -14.59 -1.04 21.28
C GLY A 116 -14.48 -2.41 21.94
N GLY A 117 -13.35 -2.72 22.58
CA GLY A 117 -13.01 -4.05 23.11
C GLY A 117 -12.45 -4.98 22.02
N PHE A 118 -11.22 -5.48 22.22
CA PHE A 118 -10.53 -6.33 21.24
C PHE A 118 -11.26 -7.65 20.92
N SER A 119 -12.03 -8.18 21.87
CA SER A 119 -12.84 -9.39 21.71
C SER A 119 -14.20 -9.15 21.08
N GLU A 120 -14.65 -7.89 21.07
CA GLU A 120 -15.94 -7.52 20.49
C GLU A 120 -15.82 -7.34 18.98
N LEU A 121 -16.93 -7.53 18.27
CA LEU A 121 -16.95 -7.45 16.81
C LEU A 121 -16.31 -6.17 16.25
N PRO A 122 -16.58 -4.95 16.78
CA PRO A 122 -15.97 -3.72 16.25
C PRO A 122 -14.44 -3.73 16.41
N GLY A 123 -13.93 -4.08 17.60
CA GLY A 123 -12.50 -4.12 17.86
C GLY A 123 -11.79 -5.24 17.09
N PHE A 124 -12.42 -6.40 16.95
CA PHE A 124 -11.89 -7.49 16.13
C PHE A 124 -11.79 -7.10 14.65
N CYS A 125 -12.83 -6.46 14.10
CA CYS A 125 -12.82 -5.94 12.73
C CYS A 125 -11.71 -4.90 12.52
N LEU A 126 -11.49 -3.99 13.46
CA LEU A 126 -10.43 -2.98 13.40
C LEU A 126 -9.03 -3.60 13.51
N GLY A 127 -8.85 -4.63 14.34
CA GLY A 127 -7.61 -5.41 14.41
C GLY A 127 -7.28 -6.08 13.08
N LEU A 128 -8.27 -6.71 12.44
CA LEU A 128 -8.10 -7.28 11.10
C LEU A 128 -7.87 -6.20 10.02
N ALA A 129 -8.52 -5.04 10.14
CA ALA A 129 -8.31 -3.92 9.23
C ALA A 129 -6.86 -3.43 9.31
N ALA A 130 -6.29 -3.31 10.51
CA ALA A 130 -4.89 -2.93 10.70
C ALA A 130 -3.92 -3.90 9.99
N LEU A 131 -4.17 -5.22 10.10
CA LEU A 131 -3.39 -6.22 9.38
C LEU A 131 -3.55 -6.10 7.86
N ALA A 132 -4.77 -5.87 7.37
CA ALA A 132 -5.03 -5.67 5.95
C ALA A 132 -4.36 -4.38 5.43
N MET A 133 -4.29 -3.30 6.22
CA MET A 133 -3.57 -2.07 5.88
C MET A 133 -2.05 -2.32 5.76
N LEU A 134 -1.47 -3.13 6.66
CA LEU A 134 -0.06 -3.54 6.55
C LEU A 134 0.20 -4.29 5.24
N VAL A 135 -0.65 -5.27 4.91
CA VAL A 135 -0.54 -6.03 3.65
C VAL A 135 -0.69 -5.09 2.45
N ALA A 136 -1.69 -4.20 2.46
CA ALA A 136 -1.93 -3.23 1.39
C ALA A 136 -0.71 -2.34 1.14
N GLN A 137 -0.15 -1.77 2.21
CA GLN A 137 1.00 -0.87 2.12
C GLN A 137 2.25 -1.61 1.63
N THR A 138 2.56 -2.79 2.21
CA THR A 138 3.78 -3.56 1.89
C THR A 138 3.77 -4.23 0.52
N THR A 139 2.59 -4.48 -0.06
CA THR A 139 2.48 -5.14 -1.37
C THR A 139 2.16 -4.18 -2.51
N SER A 140 1.51 -3.04 -2.24
CA SER A 140 1.18 -2.03 -3.26
C SER A 140 1.88 -0.71 -3.05
N ALA A 141 1.63 -0.04 -1.91
CA ALA A 141 2.06 1.34 -1.73
C ALA A 141 3.60 1.52 -1.63
N VAL A 142 4.34 0.48 -1.23
CA VAL A 142 5.81 0.47 -1.26
C VAL A 142 6.42 0.18 -2.63
N GLN A 143 5.61 -0.34 -3.56
CA GLN A 143 6.04 -0.67 -4.92
C GLN A 143 5.94 0.57 -5.81
N TYR A 144 6.76 1.60 -5.57
CA TYR A 144 6.81 2.72 -6.51
C TYR A 144 7.39 2.28 -7.86
N LEU A 145 6.95 2.94 -8.93
CA LEU A 145 7.37 2.70 -10.30
C LEU A 145 8.87 2.90 -10.48
N ARG A 146 9.55 1.86 -10.98
CA ARG A 146 10.94 1.91 -11.41
C ARG A 146 11.31 0.70 -12.27
N GLU A 147 12.28 0.92 -13.14
CA GLU A 147 12.80 -0.08 -14.08
C GLU A 147 13.86 -1.00 -13.44
N ASP A 148 14.44 -0.56 -12.32
CA ASP A 148 15.57 -1.21 -11.62
C ASP A 148 15.21 -2.47 -10.80
N GLY A 149 13.97 -2.97 -10.88
CA GLY A 149 13.50 -4.15 -10.14
C GLY A 149 12.93 -3.83 -8.74
N PRO A 150 12.66 -4.86 -7.89
CA PRO A 150 11.96 -4.73 -6.60
C PRO A 150 12.72 -3.84 -5.60
N PRO A 151 12.09 -3.37 -4.49
CA PRO A 151 12.65 -2.37 -3.59
C PRO A 151 14.08 -2.74 -3.29
N GLY A 152 14.97 -1.75 -3.20
CA GLY A 152 16.32 -1.98 -2.72
C GLY A 152 16.21 -2.58 -1.32
N THR A 153 15.98 -3.88 -1.23
CA THR A 153 16.09 -4.61 0.02
C THR A 153 17.51 -4.38 0.50
N VAL A 154 17.73 -4.40 1.81
CA VAL A 154 19.07 -4.26 2.37
C VAL A 154 20.09 -5.14 1.61
N PRO A 155 19.79 -6.40 1.22
CA PRO A 155 20.65 -7.20 0.34
C PRO A 155 20.96 -6.59 -1.04
N THR A 156 20.02 -5.91 -1.69
CA THR A 156 20.25 -5.24 -2.98
C THR A 156 21.14 -4.02 -2.82
N HIS A 157 20.96 -3.22 -1.76
CA HIS A 157 21.87 -2.11 -1.45
C HIS A 157 23.27 -2.59 -1.07
N VAL A 158 23.35 -3.66 -0.28
CA VAL A 158 24.63 -4.32 0.06
C VAL A 158 25.30 -4.87 -1.20
N ARG A 159 24.57 -5.49 -2.12
CA ARG A 159 25.12 -5.96 -3.41
C ARG A 159 25.63 -4.81 -4.28
N ARG A 160 24.90 -3.70 -4.39
CA ARG A 160 25.34 -2.49 -5.11
C ARG A 160 26.58 -1.87 -4.46
N LEU A 161 26.62 -1.80 -3.13
CA LEU A 161 27.76 -1.29 -2.37
C LEU A 161 29.01 -2.15 -2.59
N LEU A 162 28.87 -3.49 -2.49
CA LEU A 162 29.96 -4.43 -2.71
C LEU A 162 30.48 -4.38 -4.15
N ALA A 163 29.60 -4.22 -5.14
CA ALA A 163 30.01 -4.05 -6.54
C ALA A 163 30.82 -2.76 -6.74
N TRP A 164 30.38 -1.65 -6.14
CA TRP A 164 31.11 -0.39 -6.16
C TRP A 164 32.49 -0.50 -5.49
N VAL A 165 32.57 -1.09 -4.29
CA VAL A 165 33.84 -1.33 -3.59
C VAL A 165 34.81 -2.17 -4.41
N ARG A 166 34.31 -3.19 -5.13
CA ARG A 166 35.15 -4.03 -6.01
C ARG A 166 35.65 -3.29 -7.24
N SER A 167 34.91 -2.33 -7.77
CA SER A 167 35.34 -1.51 -8.93
C SER A 167 36.40 -0.47 -8.59
N GLN A 168 36.62 -0.21 -7.30
CA GLN A 168 37.61 0.73 -6.77
C GLN A 168 38.95 0.04 -6.41
N ARG A 169 39.07 -1.27 -6.61
CA ARG A 169 40.29 -2.07 -6.42
C ARG A 169 40.80 -2.56 -7.76
#